data_AF-A0A7Y5RC70-F1
#
_entry.id   AF-A0A7Y5RC70-F1
#
_cell.length_a   1.000
_cell.length_b   1.000
_cell.length_c   1.000
_cell.angle_alpha   90.00
_cell.angle_beta   90.00
_cell.angle_gamma   90.00
#
_symmetry.space_group_name_H-M   'P 1'
#
loop_
_entity.id
_entity.type
_entity.pdbx_description
1 polymer ?
#
loop_
_entity_poly.entity_id
_entity_poly.type
_entity_poly.pdbx_seq_one_letter_code
_entity_poly.pdbx_strand_id
1 'polypeptide(L)' 'MTKQEALTLLRINQAQMARIFGVSRAAVSQWPSDAPLPPKRLMQLKYELHPELFDQEEV' A
#
# COMPACT_ATOMS: atom_id res chain seq x y z
N MET A 1 1.29 8.09 1.84
CA MET A 1 0.21 7.12 1.57
C MET A 1 -0.07 6.23 2.79
N THR A 2 -1.29 6.30 3.30
CA THR A 2 -1.83 5.44 4.38
C THR A 2 -2.32 4.09 3.83
N LYS A 3 -2.64 3.14 4.72
CA LYS A 3 -3.26 1.87 4.30
C LYS A 3 -4.59 2.11 3.59
N GLN A 4 -5.44 2.98 4.16
CA GLN A 4 -6.77 3.24 3.61
C GLN A 4 -6.70 3.92 2.24
N GLU A 5 -5.78 4.87 2.06
CA GLU A 5 -5.50 5.51 0.76
C GLU A 5 -5.07 4.48 -0.27
N ALA A 6 -4.11 3.61 0.08
CA ALA A 6 -3.61 2.58 -0.83
C ALA A 6 -4.72 1.61 -1.28
N LEU A 7 -5.58 1.17 -0.36
CA LEU A 7 -6.73 0.32 -0.70
C LEU A 7 -7.69 1.02 -1.67
N THR A 8 -7.91 2.31 -1.46
CA THR A 8 -8.85 3.12 -2.24
C THR A 8 -8.32 3.41 -3.64
N LEU A 9 -7.06 3.88 -3.74
CA LEU A 9 -6.40 4.22 -5.01
C LEU A 9 -6.25 3.00 -5.91
N LEU A 10 -5.85 1.86 -5.33
CA LEU A 10 -5.66 0.61 -6.07
C LEU A 10 -6.98 -0.14 -6.32
N ARG A 11 -8.10 0.29 -5.71
CA ARG A 11 -9.40 -0.40 -5.75
C ARG A 11 -9.29 -1.87 -5.33
N ILE A 12 -8.53 -2.13 -4.27
CA ILE A 12 -8.29 -3.47 -3.73
C ILE A 12 -8.75 -3.57 -2.28
N ASN A 13 -8.95 -4.81 -1.82
CA ASN A 13 -9.18 -5.12 -0.41
C ASN A 13 -7.89 -5.60 0.30
N GLN A 14 -7.95 -5.72 1.63
CA GLN A 14 -6.81 -6.15 2.45
C GLN A 14 -6.27 -7.55 2.08
N ALA A 15 -7.11 -8.45 1.57
CA ALA A 15 -6.67 -9.77 1.13
C ALA A 15 -5.87 -9.73 -0.17
N GLN A 16 -6.24 -8.85 -1.10
CA GLN A 16 -5.47 -8.57 -2.31
C GLN A 16 -4.16 -7.85 -1.98
N MET A 17 -4.21 -6.86 -1.07
CA MET A 17 -3.02 -6.16 -0.58
C MET A 17 -1.99 -7.13 0.04
N ALA A 18 -2.45 -8.11 0.82
CA ALA A 18 -1.58 -9.15 1.38
C ALA A 18 -0.85 -9.96 0.29
N ARG A 19 -1.54 -10.31 -0.81
CA ARG A 19 -0.95 -11.02 -1.95
C ARG A 19 0.08 -10.16 -2.67
N ILE A 20 -0.24 -8.89 -2.93
CA ILE A 20 0.65 -7.93 -3.60
C ILE A 20 1.96 -7.77 -2.81
N PHE A 21 1.89 -7.61 -1.49
CA PHE A 21 3.08 -7.44 -0.64
C PHE A 21 3.76 -8.76 -0.22
N GLY A 22 3.21 -9.92 -0.59
CA GLY A 22 3.73 -11.22 -0.17
C GLY A 22 3.72 -11.42 1.35
N VAL A 23 2.69 -10.92 2.05
CA VAL A 23 2.52 -11.04 3.51
C VAL A 23 1.23 -11.76 3.86
N SER A 24 1.07 -12.13 5.14
CA SER A 24 -0.18 -12.70 5.63
C SER A 24 -1.29 -11.65 5.72
N ARG A 25 -2.55 -12.09 5.63
CA ARG A 25 -3.71 -11.21 5.87
C ARG A 25 -3.71 -10.62 7.29
N ALA A 26 -3.24 -11.40 8.26
CA ALA A 26 -3.10 -10.96 9.65
C ALA A 26 -2.09 -9.82 9.82
N ALA A 27 -1.01 -9.83 9.03
CA ALA A 27 -0.05 -8.72 9.02
C ALA A 27 -0.71 -7.42 8.51
N VAL A 28 -1.47 -7.49 7.42
CA VAL A 28 -2.19 -6.32 6.87
C VAL A 28 -3.26 -5.81 7.84
N SER A 29 -3.98 -6.70 8.53
CA SER A 29 -5.00 -6.27 9.51
C SER A 29 -4.40 -5.56 10.72
N GLN A 30 -3.15 -5.86 11.09
CA GLN A 30 -2.45 -5.19 12.19
C GLN A 30 -1.92 -3.80 11.81
N TRP A 31 -1.83 -3.48 10.53
CA TRP A 31 -1.41 -2.14 10.12
C TRP A 31 -2.51 -1.12 10.47
N PRO A 32 -2.16 0.05 11.01
CA PRO A 32 -3.12 1.14 11.21
C PRO A 32 -3.73 1.59 9.88
N SER A 33 -5.03 1.91 9.89
CA SER A 33 -5.75 2.36 8.67
C SER A 33 -5.32 3.76 8.24
N ASP A 34 -5.20 4.67 9.20
CA ASP A 34 -4.98 6.10 8.96
C ASP A 34 -3.54 6.54 9.19
N ALA A 35 -2.64 5.60 9.47
CA ALA A 35 -1.20 5.87 9.50
C ALA A 35 -0.53 5.42 8.20
N PRO A 36 0.66 5.95 7.90
CA PRO A 36 1.43 5.53 6.73
C PRO A 36 1.64 4.02 6.67
N LEU A 37 1.65 3.47 5.46
CA LEU A 37 2.10 2.09 5.25
C LEU A 37 3.51 1.90 5.86
N PRO A 38 3.85 0.69 6.33
CA PRO A 38 5.21 0.41 6.82
C PRO A 38 6.25 0.85 5.79
N PRO A 39 7.35 1.52 6.20
CA PRO A 39 8.28 2.17 5.25
C PRO A 39 8.75 1.26 4.11
N LYS A 40 9.09 0.00 4.43
CA LYS A 40 9.47 -1.01 3.42
C LYS A 40 8.37 -1.24 2.38
N ARG A 41 7.11 -1.29 2.79
CA ARG A 41 5.95 -1.52 1.91
C ARG A 41 5.60 -0.29 1.11
N LEU A 42 5.78 0.90 1.68
CA LEU A 42 5.65 2.15 0.96
C LEU A 42 6.69 2.26 -0.17
N MET A 43 7.95 1.93 0.10
CA MET A 43 9.02 1.94 -0.91
C MET A 43 8.77 0.91 -2.02
N GLN A 44 8.35 -0.31 -1.64
CA GLN A 44 7.97 -1.34 -2.61
C GLN A 44 6.80 -0.87 -3.49
N LEU A 45 5.80 -0.22 -2.89
CA LEU A 45 4.68 0.33 -3.64
C LEU A 45 5.13 1.43 -4.61
N LYS A 46 6.02 2.32 -4.16
CA LYS A 46 6.54 3.46 -4.94
C LYS A 46 7.49 3.06 -6.07
N TYR A 47 8.35 2.06 -5.89
CA TYR A 47 9.41 1.79 -6.86
C TYR A 47 9.24 0.48 -7.61
N GLU A 48 8.48 -0.49 -7.08
CA GLU A 48 8.38 -1.83 -7.68
C GLU A 48 6.99 -2.14 -8.24
N LEU A 49 5.93 -1.73 -7.55
CA LEU A 49 4.57 -2.21 -7.86
C LEU A 49 3.73 -1.19 -8.63
N HIS A 50 3.73 0.05 -8.17
CA HIS A 50 2.84 1.10 -8.66
C HIS A 50 3.53 2.48 -8.64
N PRO A 51 4.64 2.67 -9.36
CA PRO A 51 5.33 3.96 -9.44
C PRO A 51 4.42 5.10 -9.92
N GLU A 52 3.46 4.78 -10.79
CA GLU A 52 2.49 5.74 -11.33
C GLU A 52 1.61 6.41 -10.26
N LEU A 53 1.48 5.81 -9.08
CA LEU A 53 0.74 6.41 -7.96
C LEU A 53 1.49 7.56 -7.29
N PHE A 54 2.79 7.69 -7.52
CA PHE A 54 3.64 8.70 -6.90
C PHE A 54 4.24 9.69 -7.90
N ASP A 55 4.23 9.37 -9.20
CA ASP A 55 4.70 10.26 -10.25
C ASP A 55 3.77 11.47 -10.49
N GLN A 56 2.57 11.48 -9.89
CA GLN A 56 1.65 12.63 -9.95
C GLN A 56 1.93 13.73 -8.90
N GLU A 57 2.97 13.58 -8.06
CA GLU A 57 3.39 14.62 -7.10
C GLU A 57 4.43 15.62 -7.66
N GLU A 58 4.82 15.51 -8.94
CA GLU A 58 5.70 16.49 -9.62
C GLU A 58 4.92 17.33 -10.66
N VAL A 59 4.12 18.30 -10.20
CA VAL A 59 3.78 19.54 -10.96
C VAL A 59 3.63 20.71 -10.00
#